data_AF-A0A952SAZ8-F1
#
_entry.id   AF-A0A952SAZ8-F1
#
_cell.length_a   1.000
_cell.length_b   1.000
_cell.length_c   1.000
_cell.angle_alpha   90.00
_cell.angle_beta   90.00
_cell.angle_gamma   90.00
#
_symmetry.space_group_name_H-M   'P 1'
#
loop_
_entity.id
_entity.type
_entity.pdbx_description
1 polymer ?
#
loop_
_entity_poly.entity_id
_entity_poly.type
_entity_poly.pdbx_seq_one_letter_code
_entity_poly.pdbx_strand_id
1 'polypeptide(L)'
;MLFRPTYCAKCGERIERTEWRLWTSRRFCQVCETEHKLQDILAQGVVAAGAICAVVTGVSLISGSREPKKQLTSQSSAARPVALASAGNNAPQIPKPDPPAAPAEPASQAKQKIQAADVQTTSSMSPVAAVRSESAYFCGAETRKGTPCSRRVKGNVRCWQHYGMQAMLPAKDLRLQ
;
A
#
# COMPACT_ATOMS: atom_id res chain seq x y z
N MET A 1 -26.41 -16.16 -18.19
CA MET A 1 -26.34 -16.49 -16.75
C MET A 1 -25.12 -15.80 -16.16
N LEU A 2 -25.29 -14.84 -15.23
CA LEU A 2 -24.13 -14.15 -14.66
C LEU A 2 -23.55 -14.99 -13.52
N PHE A 3 -22.28 -15.40 -13.65
CA PHE A 3 -21.54 -16.13 -12.62
C PHE A 3 -21.51 -15.32 -11.31
N ARG A 4 -22.02 -15.91 -10.23
CA ARG A 4 -21.99 -15.36 -8.86
C ARG A 4 -21.01 -16.20 -8.04
N PRO A 5 -19.76 -15.74 -7.86
CA PRO A 5 -18.82 -16.46 -7.02
C PRO A 5 -19.34 -16.46 -5.57
N THR A 6 -19.29 -17.62 -4.93
CA THR A 6 -19.68 -17.81 -3.53
C THR A 6 -18.57 -17.42 -2.55
N TYR A 7 -17.33 -17.33 -3.03
CA TYR A 7 -16.15 -17.01 -2.22
C TYR A 7 -15.38 -15.83 -2.80
N CYS A 8 -14.81 -15.01 -1.93
CA CYS A 8 -13.93 -13.89 -2.26
C CYS A 8 -12.66 -14.40 -2.95
N ALA A 9 -12.28 -13.79 -4.07
CA ALA A 9 -11.07 -14.16 -4.81
C ALA A 9 -9.77 -13.90 -4.04
N LYS A 10 -9.75 -12.85 -3.20
CA LYS A 10 -8.55 -12.43 -2.45
C LYS A 10 -8.34 -13.22 -1.16
N CYS A 11 -9.36 -13.30 -0.30
CA CYS A 11 -9.22 -13.90 1.03
C CYS A 11 -9.88 -15.27 1.21
N GLY A 12 -10.63 -15.75 0.22
CA GLY A 12 -11.35 -17.03 0.29
C GLY A 12 -12.55 -17.06 1.23
N GLU A 13 -12.97 -15.90 1.76
CA GLU A 13 -14.16 -15.75 2.61
C GLU A 13 -15.45 -15.98 1.84
N ARG A 14 -16.48 -16.52 2.50
CA ARG A 14 -17.81 -16.67 1.88
C ARG A 14 -18.46 -15.30 1.71
N ILE A 15 -19.01 -15.04 0.52
CA ILE A 15 -19.69 -13.78 0.21
C ILE A 15 -21.15 -13.90 0.62
N GLU A 16 -21.48 -13.38 1.80
CA GLU A 16 -22.87 -13.25 2.28
C GLU A 16 -23.30 -11.79 2.07
N ARG A 17 -23.90 -11.51 0.91
CA ARG A 17 -24.50 -10.20 0.59
C ARG A 17 -25.96 -10.40 0.19
N THR A 18 -26.86 -9.74 0.90
CA THR A 18 -28.31 -9.71 0.61
C THR A 18 -28.61 -8.86 -0.62
N GLU A 19 -27.90 -7.75 -0.83
CA GLU A 19 -28.04 -6.90 -2.02
C GLU A 19 -26.84 -7.02 -2.97
N TRP A 20 -27.11 -7.41 -4.22
CA TRP A 20 -26.14 -7.39 -5.30
C TRP A 20 -26.37 -6.16 -6.17
N ARG A 21 -25.58 -5.10 -5.96
CA ARG A 21 -25.59 -3.92 -6.84
C ARG A 21 -24.80 -4.21 -8.11
N LEU A 22 -25.21 -3.61 -9.23
CA LEU A 22 -24.52 -3.79 -10.52
C LEU A 22 -23.10 -3.20 -10.52
N TRP A 23 -22.85 -2.18 -9.69
CA TRP A 23 -21.54 -1.52 -9.60
C TRP A 23 -20.60 -2.15 -8.56
N THR A 24 -21.10 -2.98 -7.63
CA THR A 24 -20.22 -3.58 -6.62
C THR A 24 -19.46 -4.75 -7.22
N SER A 25 -18.16 -4.82 -6.91
CA SER A 25 -17.29 -5.84 -7.50
C SER A 25 -17.78 -7.22 -7.08
N ARG A 26 -18.07 -8.06 -8.09
CA ARG A 26 -18.71 -9.35 -7.84
C ARG A 26 -17.77 -10.39 -7.23
N ARG A 27 -16.46 -10.16 -7.28
CA ARG A 27 -15.41 -11.14 -6.96
C ARG A 27 -14.84 -10.99 -5.55
N PHE A 28 -15.09 -9.87 -4.88
CA PHE A 28 -14.51 -9.56 -3.57
C PHE A 28 -15.60 -9.56 -2.50
N CYS A 29 -15.26 -9.88 -1.25
CA CYS A 29 -16.12 -9.60 -0.11
C CYS A 29 -16.11 -8.08 0.21
N GLN A 30 -17.00 -7.62 1.08
CA GLN A 30 -17.14 -6.18 1.38
C GLN A 30 -15.84 -5.53 1.87
N VAL A 31 -15.05 -6.25 2.67
CA VAL A 31 -13.75 -5.78 3.20
C VAL A 31 -12.69 -5.70 2.10
N CYS A 32 -12.57 -6.74 1.27
CA CYS A 32 -11.60 -6.72 0.17
C CYS A 32 -12.01 -5.72 -0.93
N GLU A 33 -13.31 -5.48 -1.09
CA GLU A 33 -13.83 -4.48 -2.02
C GLU A 33 -13.48 -3.06 -1.59
N THR A 34 -13.65 -2.70 -0.31
CA THR A 34 -13.29 -1.36 0.18
C THR A 34 -11.79 -1.10 0.08
N GLU A 35 -10.96 -2.09 0.38
CA GLU A 35 -9.51 -1.97 0.26
C GLU A 35 -9.05 -1.77 -1.20
N HIS A 36 -9.61 -2.54 -2.14
CA HIS A 36 -9.29 -2.36 -3.56
C HIS A 36 -9.85 -1.06 -4.13
N LYS A 37 -11.10 -0.71 -3.81
CA LYS A 37 -11.69 0.56 -4.24
C LYS A 37 -10.90 1.74 -3.69
N LEU A 38 -10.40 1.66 -2.47
CA LEU A 38 -9.60 2.73 -1.90
C LEU A 38 -8.32 2.96 -2.71
N GLN A 39 -7.59 1.90 -3.06
CA GLN A 39 -6.37 2.01 -3.89
C GLN A 39 -6.66 2.60 -5.27
N ASP A 40 -7.70 2.12 -5.95
CA ASP A 40 -8.08 2.62 -7.28
C ASP A 40 -8.52 4.08 -7.21
N ILE A 41 -9.35 4.45 -6.22
CA ILE A 41 -9.82 5.83 -6.03
C ILE A 41 -8.67 6.75 -5.65
N LEU A 42 -7.70 6.30 -4.83
CA LEU A 42 -6.53 7.09 -4.47
C LEU A 42 -5.66 7.36 -5.70
N ALA A 43 -5.35 6.33 -6.49
CA ALA A 43 -4.56 6.48 -7.70
C ALA A 43 -5.24 7.44 -8.70
N GLN A 44 -6.55 7.24 -8.90
CA GLN A 44 -7.33 8.10 -9.79
C GLN A 44 -7.47 9.53 -9.26
N GLY A 45 -7.57 9.70 -7.94
CA GLY A 45 -7.60 11.00 -7.26
C GLY A 45 -6.28 11.76 -7.42
N VAL A 46 -5.14 11.08 -7.29
CA VAL A 46 -3.81 11.68 -7.51
C VAL A 46 -3.64 12.14 -8.96
N VAL A 47 -4.04 11.33 -9.93
CA VAL A 47 -4.00 11.70 -11.36
C VAL A 47 -4.90 12.91 -11.64
N ALA A 48 -6.12 12.91 -11.10
CA ALA A 48 -7.05 14.03 -11.28
C ALA A 48 -6.53 15.32 -10.63
N ALA A 49 -6.02 15.25 -9.40
CA ALA A 49 -5.43 16.39 -8.71
C ALA A 49 -4.22 16.94 -9.47
N GLY A 50 -3.34 16.06 -9.96
CA GLY A 50 -2.19 16.44 -10.79
C GLY A 50 -2.61 17.16 -12.08
N ALA A 51 -3.63 16.66 -12.78
CA ALA A 51 -4.18 17.30 -13.97
C ALA A 51 -4.77 18.69 -13.66
N ILE A 52 -5.52 18.83 -12.57
CA ILE A 52 -6.08 20.12 -12.14
C ILE A 52 -4.95 21.10 -11.80
N CYS A 53 -3.95 20.67 -11.03
CA CYS A 53 -2.79 21.52 -10.70
C CYS A 53 -2.03 21.96 -11.95
N ALA A 54 -1.84 21.07 -12.93
CA ALA A 54 -1.18 21.39 -14.19
C ALA A 54 -1.97 22.41 -15.02
N VAL A 55 -3.30 22.30 -15.05
CA VAL A 55 -4.16 23.28 -15.72
C VAL A 55 -4.10 24.64 -15.01
N VAL A 56 -4.21 24.66 -13.68
CA VAL A 56 -4.18 25.91 -12.90
C VAL A 56 -2.82 26.62 -13.04
N THR A 57 -1.70 25.88 -12.95
CA THR A 57 -0.36 26.45 -13.14
C THR A 57 -0.12 26.89 -14.59
N GLY A 58 -0.55 26.09 -15.57
CA GLY A 58 -0.47 26.45 -16.99
C GLY A 58 -1.26 27.73 -17.34
N VAL A 59 -2.50 27.85 -16.87
CA VAL A 59 -3.33 29.05 -17.07
C VAL A 59 -2.75 30.28 -16.36
N SER A 60 -2.15 30.11 -15.18
CA SER A 60 -1.51 31.20 -14.44
C SER A 60 -0.25 31.71 -15.14
N LEU A 61 0.54 30.83 -15.75
CA LEU A 61 1.71 31.23 -16.54
C LEU A 61 1.31 31.95 -17.84
N ILE A 62 0.24 31.50 -18.50
CA ILE A 62 -0.27 32.14 -19.73
C ILE A 62 -0.91 33.51 -19.44
N SER A 63 -1.58 33.65 -18.29
CA SER A 63 -2.24 34.91 -17.90
C SER A 63 -1.28 35.91 -17.24
N GLY A 64 -0.20 35.44 -16.60
CA GLY A 64 0.82 36.25 -15.96
C GLY A 64 1.77 36.99 -16.92
N SER A 65 1.82 36.62 -18.20
CA SER A 65 2.58 37.36 -19.23
C SER A 65 1.89 38.63 -19.73
N ARG A 66 0.72 39.00 -19.19
CA ARG A 66 0.16 40.35 -19.40
C ARG A 66 0.76 41.31 -18.37
N GLU A 67 1.95 41.80 -18.69
CA GLU A 67 2.56 42.94 -17.99
C GLU A 67 1.53 44.07 -17.83
N PRO A 68 1.21 44.54 -16.62
CA PRO A 68 0.55 45.83 -16.48
C PRO A 68 1.54 46.88 -16.95
N LYS A 69 1.22 47.58 -18.04
CA LYS A 69 1.95 48.74 -18.54
C LYS A 69 2.18 49.70 -17.35
N LYS A 70 3.35 49.64 -16.72
CA LYS A 70 3.75 50.60 -15.68
C LYS A 70 3.78 51.96 -16.36
N GLN A 71 2.81 52.79 -16.03
CA GLN A 71 2.72 54.16 -16.51
C GLN A 71 3.95 54.90 -15.95
N LEU A 72 4.91 55.15 -16.83
CA LEU A 72 6.06 55.99 -16.54
C LEU A 72 5.54 57.43 -16.42
N THR A 73 5.16 57.85 -15.22
CA THR A 73 4.97 59.26 -14.91
C THR A 73 6.35 59.85 -14.69
N SER A 74 6.88 60.43 -15.78
CA SER A 74 8.04 61.32 -15.76
C SER A 74 7.77 62.47 -14.79
N GLN A 75 8.52 62.55 -13.70
CA GLN A 75 8.77 63.81 -13.01
C GLN A 75 10.26 63.98 -12.79
N SER A 76 10.75 65.06 -13.40
CA SER A 76 12.13 65.47 -13.54
C SER A 76 12.57 66.35 -12.36
N SER A 77 13.63 65.91 -11.69
CA SER A 77 14.79 66.65 -11.15
C SER A 77 14.64 67.92 -10.30
N ALA A 78 15.31 67.89 -9.13
CA ALA A 78 16.21 68.96 -8.69
C ALA A 78 17.33 68.49 -7.73
N ALA A 79 18.58 68.73 -8.16
CA ALA A 79 19.82 69.03 -7.41
C ALA A 79 20.46 68.03 -6.39
N ARG A 80 21.42 67.22 -6.89
CA ARG A 80 22.92 67.25 -6.70
C ARG A 80 23.59 67.60 -5.32
N PRO A 81 24.90 67.27 -5.11
CA PRO A 81 25.37 66.33 -4.08
C PRO A 81 26.46 66.88 -3.13
N VAL A 82 26.82 66.15 -2.06
CA VAL A 82 28.16 66.25 -1.45
C VAL A 82 28.63 64.86 -1.04
N ALA A 83 29.75 64.44 -1.62
CA ALA A 83 30.53 63.29 -1.18
C ALA A 83 31.65 63.78 -0.25
N LEU A 84 31.98 62.98 0.77
CA LEU A 84 33.32 63.00 1.35
C LEU A 84 33.76 61.57 1.72
N ALA A 85 34.86 61.18 1.09
CA ALA A 85 35.73 60.02 1.28
C ALA A 85 36.35 60.00 2.70
N SER A 86 37.14 59.06 3.22
CA SER A 86 37.64 57.69 2.95
C SER A 86 38.64 57.43 4.10
N ALA A 87 38.76 56.19 4.61
CA ALA A 87 40.00 55.58 5.16
C ALA A 87 39.64 54.17 5.67
N GLY A 88 40.05 53.08 5.02
CA GLY A 88 41.29 52.34 5.29
C GLY A 88 41.01 51.20 6.32
N ASN A 89 41.24 49.91 6.10
CA ASN A 89 42.41 49.27 5.49
C ASN A 89 42.17 47.78 5.14
N ASN A 90 42.92 47.35 4.11
CA ASN A 90 43.56 46.05 3.83
C ASN A 90 42.78 44.78 3.44
N ALA A 91 43.31 44.19 2.36
CA ALA A 91 43.06 42.89 1.75
C ALA A 91 44.30 41.96 2.00
N PRO A 92 44.46 40.80 1.32
CA PRO A 92 43.57 39.65 1.10
C PRO A 92 44.23 38.33 1.62
N GLN A 93 43.55 37.16 1.57
CA GLN A 93 44.05 35.87 1.04
C GLN A 93 42.93 34.80 0.99
N ILE A 94 43.00 33.92 -0.03
CA ILE A 94 42.14 32.79 -0.46
C ILE A 94 43.12 31.59 -0.68
N PRO A 95 42.83 30.24 -0.76
CA PRO A 95 41.57 29.45 -0.73
C PRO A 95 41.55 28.09 0.09
N LYS A 96 40.32 27.54 0.23
CA LYS A 96 39.87 26.09 0.18
C LYS A 96 40.33 25.06 1.24
N PRO A 97 39.70 23.86 1.29
CA PRO A 97 38.28 23.48 1.41
C PRO A 97 38.05 22.50 2.60
N ASP A 98 36.81 22.17 2.97
CA ASP A 98 36.38 20.79 3.28
C ASP A 98 34.89 20.70 3.69
N PRO A 99 34.22 19.56 3.45
CA PRO A 99 32.76 19.43 3.42
C PRO A 99 32.09 19.33 4.81
N PRO A 100 30.77 19.61 4.88
CA PRO A 100 30.01 19.62 6.12
C PRO A 100 29.69 18.21 6.64
N ALA A 101 29.95 18.02 7.93
CA ALA A 101 29.45 16.89 8.70
C ALA A 101 27.92 16.93 8.78
N ALA A 102 27.29 15.84 8.34
CA ALA A 102 25.87 15.61 8.44
C ALA A 102 25.44 15.34 9.90
N PRO A 103 24.20 15.69 10.28
CA PRO A 103 23.60 15.32 11.54
C PRO A 103 23.23 13.83 11.57
N ALA A 104 23.54 13.18 12.70
CA ALA A 104 23.23 11.78 12.96
C ALA A 104 21.75 11.58 13.30
N GLU A 105 21.07 10.75 12.51
CA GLU A 105 19.83 10.07 12.88
C GLU A 105 20.14 8.77 13.66
N PRO A 106 19.34 8.38 14.67
CA PRO A 106 19.41 7.06 15.26
C PRO A 106 18.49 6.07 14.53
N ALA A 107 19.09 5.09 13.83
CA ALA A 107 18.40 3.89 13.34
C ALA A 107 18.56 2.74 14.35
N SER A 108 17.43 2.26 14.89
CA SER A 108 17.34 1.07 15.73
C SER A 108 17.67 -0.21 14.94
N GLN A 109 18.64 -0.99 15.42
CA GLN A 109 18.88 -2.36 14.99
C GLN A 109 18.40 -3.33 16.08
N ALA A 110 17.31 -4.06 15.83
CA ALA A 110 16.91 -5.20 16.63
C ALA A 110 17.43 -6.48 15.97
N LYS A 111 18.53 -7.03 16.51
CA LYS A 111 19.13 -8.29 16.08
C LYS A 111 18.49 -9.45 16.85
N GLN A 112 17.77 -10.31 16.13
CA GLN A 112 17.14 -11.52 16.64
C GLN A 112 18.21 -12.54 17.08
N LYS A 113 18.08 -13.03 18.32
CA LYS A 113 18.82 -14.15 18.88
C LYS A 113 18.07 -15.44 18.55
N ILE A 114 18.68 -16.30 17.73
CA ILE A 114 18.25 -17.67 17.49
C ILE A 114 18.57 -18.48 18.75
N GLN A 115 17.56 -19.12 19.35
CA GLN A 115 17.76 -20.17 20.35
C GLN A 115 17.16 -21.46 19.80
N ALA A 116 18.02 -22.47 19.71
CA ALA A 116 17.69 -23.83 19.38
C ALA A 116 16.98 -24.49 20.57
N ALA A 117 15.86 -25.15 20.29
CA ALA A 117 15.23 -26.11 21.18
C ALA A 117 14.76 -27.30 20.34
N ASP A 118 15.49 -28.39 20.52
CA ASP A 118 15.11 -29.80 20.52
C ASP A 118 13.60 -30.10 20.43
N VAL A 119 13.17 -30.83 19.38
CA VAL A 119 12.07 -31.80 19.45
C VAL A 119 12.32 -32.90 18.42
N GLN A 120 12.75 -34.07 18.92
CA GLN A 120 12.48 -35.36 18.27
C GLN A 120 10.97 -35.57 18.19
N THR A 121 10.41 -35.88 17.02
CA THR A 121 9.20 -36.72 16.94
C THR A 121 9.23 -37.54 15.65
N THR A 122 9.50 -38.82 15.87
CA THR A 122 9.21 -39.93 14.99
C THR A 122 7.73 -39.96 14.64
N SER A 123 7.39 -40.14 13.36
CA SER A 123 6.13 -40.76 12.96
C SER A 123 6.26 -41.33 11.55
N SER A 124 6.73 -42.58 11.52
CA SER A 124 6.38 -43.55 10.50
C SER A 124 4.87 -43.59 10.33
N MET A 125 4.36 -43.33 9.12
CA MET A 125 3.10 -43.94 8.68
C MET A 125 3.28 -44.51 7.28
N SER A 126 3.34 -45.84 7.27
CA SER A 126 3.27 -46.72 6.11
C SER A 126 1.87 -46.62 5.47
N PRO A 127 1.72 -46.63 4.13
CA PRO A 127 0.41 -46.51 3.50
C PRO A 127 -0.22 -47.91 3.34
N VAL A 128 -1.10 -48.30 4.26
CA VAL A 128 -2.02 -49.41 4.01
C VAL A 128 -3.28 -48.86 3.36
N ALA A 129 -3.52 -49.37 2.15
CA ALA A 129 -4.66 -49.13 1.29
C ALA A 129 -5.99 -49.07 2.06
N ALA A 130 -6.67 -47.93 1.94
CA ALA A 130 -8.09 -47.82 2.20
C ALA A 130 -8.71 -47.10 1.00
N VAL A 131 -9.29 -47.88 0.10
CA VAL A 131 -10.31 -47.39 -0.82
C VAL A 131 -11.49 -46.95 0.06
N ARG A 132 -11.43 -45.71 0.51
CA ARG A 132 -12.52 -45.05 1.23
C ARG A 132 -13.11 -44.04 0.28
N SER A 133 -14.43 -44.14 0.11
CA SER A 133 -15.28 -43.08 -0.44
C SER A 133 -14.68 -41.72 -0.14
N GLU A 134 -14.45 -40.92 -1.19
CA GLU A 134 -13.88 -39.59 -1.07
C GLU A 134 -14.79 -38.72 -0.21
N SER A 135 -14.59 -38.76 1.11
CA SER A 135 -15.28 -37.87 2.01
C SER A 135 -14.81 -36.46 1.67
N ALA A 136 -15.75 -35.61 1.29
CA ALA A 136 -15.49 -34.21 1.11
C ALA A 136 -15.19 -33.60 2.48
N TYR A 137 -14.24 -32.66 2.53
CA TYR A 137 -13.92 -31.92 3.74
C TYR A 137 -14.10 -30.42 3.49
N PHE A 138 -14.26 -29.65 4.55
CA PHE A 138 -14.07 -28.21 4.51
C PHE A 138 -12.59 -27.86 4.64
N CYS A 139 -12.20 -26.78 3.96
CA CYS A 139 -10.85 -26.23 4.04
C CYS A 139 -10.47 -25.93 5.50
N GLY A 140 -11.33 -25.25 6.25
CA GLY A 140 -11.15 -25.00 7.69
C GLY A 140 -10.01 -24.05 8.06
N ALA A 141 -9.25 -23.52 7.10
CA ALA A 141 -8.22 -22.52 7.35
C ALA A 141 -8.83 -21.22 7.87
N GLU A 142 -8.05 -20.51 8.68
CA GLU A 142 -8.40 -19.15 9.11
C GLU A 142 -8.50 -18.21 7.90
N THR A 143 -9.64 -17.54 7.76
CA THR A 143 -9.78 -16.47 6.78
C THR A 143 -9.28 -15.14 7.36
N ARG A 144 -9.15 -14.12 6.52
CA ARG A 144 -8.80 -12.76 6.97
C ARG A 144 -9.78 -12.16 7.99
N LYS A 145 -10.98 -12.74 8.16
CA LYS A 145 -11.97 -12.31 9.17
C LYS A 145 -11.89 -13.11 10.48
N GLY A 146 -10.99 -14.10 10.57
CA GLY A 146 -10.89 -15.01 11.72
C GLY A 146 -11.94 -16.13 11.71
N THR A 147 -12.70 -16.30 10.62
CA THR A 147 -13.67 -17.39 10.48
C THR A 147 -13.05 -18.57 9.71
N PRO A 148 -13.47 -19.82 9.97
CA PRO A 148 -12.95 -20.96 9.26
C PRO A 148 -13.50 -21.03 7.83
N CYS A 149 -12.62 -21.34 6.87
CA CYS A 149 -13.01 -21.45 5.47
C CYS A 149 -13.97 -22.62 5.22
N SER A 150 -15.17 -22.32 4.75
CA SER A 150 -16.21 -23.32 4.42
C SER A 150 -16.13 -23.85 2.99
N ARG A 151 -15.01 -23.65 2.28
CA ARG A 151 -14.84 -24.18 0.91
C ARG A 151 -14.64 -25.70 0.95
N ARG A 152 -15.40 -26.43 0.14
CA ARG A 152 -15.30 -27.88 0.01
C ARG A 152 -14.04 -28.27 -0.75
N VAL A 153 -13.35 -29.28 -0.25
CA VAL A 153 -12.13 -29.87 -0.82
C VAL A 153 -12.24 -31.40 -0.79
N LYS A 154 -11.44 -32.04 -1.63
CA LYS A 154 -11.31 -33.50 -1.66
C LYS A 154 -10.20 -33.91 -0.71
N GLY A 155 -10.53 -34.64 0.36
CA GLY A 155 -9.59 -35.02 1.41
C GLY A 155 -9.34 -33.91 2.44
N ASN A 156 -8.59 -34.23 3.50
CA ASN A 156 -8.22 -33.29 4.59
C ASN A 156 -7.10 -32.33 4.15
N VAL A 157 -7.33 -31.61 3.05
CA VAL A 157 -6.39 -30.66 2.46
C VAL A 157 -6.96 -29.24 2.58
N ARG A 158 -6.13 -28.24 2.25
CA ARG A 158 -6.59 -26.85 2.13
C ARG A 158 -6.98 -26.53 0.71
N CYS A 159 -7.86 -25.56 0.57
CA CYS A 159 -8.18 -25.07 -0.76
C CYS A 159 -7.01 -24.30 -1.36
N TRP A 160 -7.04 -24.09 -2.68
CA TRP A 160 -6.00 -23.36 -3.40
C TRP A 160 -5.73 -21.94 -2.87
N GLN A 161 -6.72 -21.30 -2.22
CA GLN A 161 -6.56 -19.98 -1.60
C GLN A 161 -5.84 -20.03 -0.25
N HIS A 162 -5.79 -21.21 0.37
CA HIS A 162 -5.26 -21.42 1.72
C HIS A 162 -4.17 -22.48 1.76
N TYR A 163 -3.47 -22.66 0.65
CA TYR A 163 -2.37 -23.63 0.55
C TYR A 163 -1.29 -23.31 1.59
N GLY A 164 -0.86 -24.33 2.35
CA GLY A 164 0.15 -24.19 3.41
C GLY A 164 -0.36 -23.67 4.77
N MET A 165 -1.64 -23.31 4.91
CA MET A 165 -2.19 -22.88 6.19
C MET A 165 -2.76 -24.05 7.03
N GLN A 166 -2.69 -23.92 8.34
CA GLN A 166 -3.29 -24.89 9.25
C GLN A 166 -4.81 -24.66 9.34
N ALA A 167 -5.57 -25.73 9.62
CA ALA A 167 -6.99 -25.56 9.93
C ALA A 167 -7.13 -25.06 11.36
N MET A 168 -8.10 -24.17 11.59
CA MET A 168 -8.49 -23.79 12.95
C MET A 168 -9.24 -24.91 13.68
N LEU A 169 -9.90 -25.82 12.93
CA LEU A 169 -10.69 -26.92 13.48
C LEU A 169 -9.99 -28.27 13.33
N PRO A 170 -10.22 -29.20 14.27
CA PRO A 170 -9.72 -30.56 14.15
C PRO A 170 -10.37 -31.29 12.97
N ALA A 171 -9.67 -32.29 12.41
CA ALA A 171 -10.07 -32.98 11.19
C ALA A 171 -11.46 -33.64 11.24
N LYS A 172 -11.97 -33.96 12.43
CA LYS A 172 -13.31 -34.52 12.64
C LYS A 172 -14.44 -33.54 12.27
N ASP A 173 -14.25 -32.25 12.55
CA ASP A 173 -15.27 -31.22 12.34
C ASP A 173 -15.22 -30.67 10.90
N LEU A 174 -14.12 -30.95 10.19
CA LEU A 174 -13.96 -30.60 8.79
C LEU A 174 -14.63 -31.60 7.86
N ARG A 175 -14.91 -32.82 8.32
CA ARG A 175 -15.45 -33.88 7.47
C ARG A 175 -16.94 -33.63 7.21
N LEU A 176 -17.33 -33.60 5.94
CA LEU A 176 -18.73 -33.65 5.56
C LEU A 176 -19.23 -35.09 5.76
N GLN A 177 -20.21 -35.26 6.65
CA GLN A 177 -20.92 -36.52 6.86
C GLN A 177 -22.07 -36.67 5.86
#